data_AF-A0A921AU08-F1
#
_entry.id   AF-A0A921AU08-F1
#
_cell.length_a   1.000
_cell.length_b   1.000
_cell.length_c   1.000
_cell.angle_alpha   90.00
_cell.angle_beta   90.00
_cell.angle_gamma   90.00
#
_symmetry.space_group_name_H-M   'P 1'
#
loop_
_entity.id
_entity.type
_entity.pdbx_description
1 polymer ?
#
loop_
_entity_poly.entity_id
_entity_poly.type
_entity_poly.pdbx_seq_one_letter_code
_entity_poly.pdbx_strand_id
1 'polypeptide(L)'
;MNSEKIYPRTGDRQTVYLKNVITGPGIEVGAYTIYNDFVHDPRDFERNNVLYHYPVNHDRLIIGRFCSIACGAKFLFNSANHTLSSLSTYPFPIFYEEWGLEGTNVAEAWDNKGDIRVGNDVWIGYEAVILAGVTIGDGAIIGARALVTKDVPPYTVVGGVPARMLRRRFSDAVVGRLQSLQWWDWPEERIAANLAAIRSGNVERLSPAATGARPPKKGTPPHQPEEHAKRTGSPVPLPVRK
;
A
#
# COMPACT_ATOMS: atom_id res chain seq x y z
N MET A 1 4.91 13.94 10.18
CA MET A 1 5.20 12.51 10.43
C MET A 1 6.68 12.34 10.80
N ASN A 2 7.01 11.52 11.81
CA ASN A 2 8.40 11.21 12.17
C ASN A 2 8.99 10.17 11.20
N SER A 3 10.12 10.48 10.54
CA SER A 3 10.83 9.60 9.60
C SER A 3 11.45 8.38 10.27
N GLU A 4 11.80 8.45 11.54
CA GLU A 4 12.45 7.35 12.27
C GLU A 4 11.45 6.33 12.80
N LYS A 5 10.15 6.66 12.76
CA LYS A 5 9.12 5.78 13.31
C LYS A 5 8.71 4.74 12.28
N ILE A 6 9.37 3.58 12.27
CA ILE A 6 9.00 2.47 11.37
C ILE A 6 7.66 1.84 11.78
N TYR A 7 7.50 1.45 13.04
CA TYR A 7 6.31 0.73 13.50
C TYR A 7 5.25 1.70 14.05
N PRO A 8 4.00 1.72 13.52
CA PRO A 8 2.98 2.66 13.94
C PRO A 8 2.52 2.48 15.40
N ARG A 9 2.54 1.25 15.91
CA ARG A 9 1.99 0.85 17.21
C ARG A 9 3.01 0.07 18.05
N THR A 10 3.01 0.26 19.37
CA THR A 10 3.88 -0.47 20.30
C THR A 10 3.55 -1.97 20.29
N GLY A 11 4.58 -2.81 20.19
CA GLY A 11 4.44 -4.27 20.20
C GLY A 11 4.05 -4.92 18.85
N ASP A 12 3.60 -4.12 17.87
CA ASP A 12 3.29 -4.59 16.52
C ASP A 12 4.53 -4.49 15.62
N ARG A 13 5.04 -5.65 15.18
CA ARG A 13 6.17 -5.76 14.24
C ARG A 13 5.75 -6.17 12.83
N GLN A 14 4.45 -6.33 12.59
CA GLN A 14 3.89 -6.78 11.31
C GLN A 14 3.38 -5.61 10.47
N THR A 15 3.26 -4.42 11.05
CA THR A 15 2.83 -3.21 10.33
C THR A 15 3.91 -2.15 10.37
N VAL A 16 4.28 -1.60 9.21
CA VAL A 16 5.23 -0.49 9.07
C VAL A 16 4.58 0.71 8.42
N TYR A 17 5.08 1.90 8.74
CA TYR A 17 4.92 3.05 7.86
C TYR A 17 5.85 2.86 6.67
N LEU A 18 5.27 2.59 5.50
CA LEU A 18 6.00 2.13 4.33
C LEU A 18 7.06 3.13 3.88
N LYS A 19 6.75 4.43 3.90
CA LYS A 19 7.70 5.51 3.59
C LYS A 19 9.03 5.39 4.34
N ASN A 20 9.01 4.91 5.58
CA ASN A 20 10.18 4.87 6.44
C ASN A 20 11.04 3.61 6.28
N VAL A 21 10.63 2.69 5.40
CA VAL A 21 11.39 1.46 5.08
C VAL A 21 11.80 1.38 3.60
N ILE A 22 11.30 2.29 2.77
CA ILE A 22 11.71 2.42 1.37
C ILE A 22 13.06 3.14 1.28
N THR A 23 13.95 2.58 0.47
CA THR A 23 15.30 3.08 0.19
C THR A 23 15.59 3.20 -1.31
N GLY A 24 14.85 2.48 -2.16
CA GLY A 24 15.04 2.46 -3.61
C GLY A 24 14.66 3.79 -4.28
N PRO A 25 15.52 4.35 -5.15
CA PRO A 25 15.30 5.68 -5.74
C PRO A 25 14.15 5.73 -6.76
N GLY A 26 13.68 4.58 -7.24
CA GLY A 26 12.52 4.46 -8.14
C GLY A 26 11.18 4.32 -7.42
N ILE A 27 11.15 4.43 -6.09
CA ILE A 27 9.94 4.22 -5.29
C ILE A 27 9.68 5.46 -4.43
N GLU A 28 8.52 6.07 -4.60
CA GLU A 28 8.07 7.24 -3.85
C GLU A 28 6.83 6.87 -3.03
N VAL A 29 6.89 7.09 -1.71
CA VAL A 29 5.75 6.79 -0.81
C VAL A 29 5.38 7.99 0.05
N GLY A 30 4.09 8.29 0.08
CA GLY A 30 3.49 9.34 0.89
C GLY A 30 3.47 9.00 2.38
N ALA A 31 3.40 10.05 3.20
CA ALA A 31 3.29 9.91 4.66
C ALA A 31 2.05 9.11 5.08
N TYR A 32 2.14 8.43 6.22
CA TYR A 32 1.08 7.62 6.85
C TYR A 32 0.60 6.39 6.06
N THR A 33 1.12 6.15 4.87
CA THR A 33 0.86 4.88 4.16
C THR A 33 1.47 3.72 4.93
N ILE A 34 0.65 2.71 5.19
CA ILE A 34 1.05 1.51 5.92
C ILE A 34 1.15 0.30 4.99
N TYR A 35 2.08 -0.58 5.31
CA TYR A 35 2.11 -1.95 4.81
C TYR A 35 2.02 -2.91 6.00
N ASN A 36 1.17 -3.92 5.89
CA ASN A 36 1.07 -5.01 6.85
C ASN A 36 1.50 -6.32 6.21
N ASP A 37 2.41 -7.05 6.85
CA ASP A 37 2.82 -8.39 6.49
C ASP A 37 2.98 -9.24 7.75
N PHE A 38 2.23 -10.33 7.81
CA PHE A 38 2.30 -11.30 8.91
C PHE A 38 3.03 -12.58 8.52
N VAL A 39 3.52 -12.68 7.27
CA VAL A 39 4.23 -13.83 6.71
C VAL A 39 5.73 -13.55 6.63
N HIS A 40 6.12 -12.38 6.12
CA HIS A 40 7.52 -11.94 5.99
C HIS A 40 7.78 -10.68 6.83
N ASP A 41 9.04 -10.24 6.89
CA ASP A 41 9.37 -8.95 7.49
C ASP A 41 8.77 -7.83 6.60
N PRO A 42 7.84 -7.00 7.12
CA PRO A 42 7.21 -5.93 6.34
C PRO A 42 8.21 -4.85 5.88
N ARG A 43 9.43 -4.81 6.44
CA ARG A 43 10.50 -3.92 5.97
C ARG A 43 11.07 -4.34 4.61
N ASP A 44 10.89 -5.59 4.21
CA ASP A 44 11.38 -6.14 2.95
C ASP A 44 10.39 -5.90 1.78
N PHE A 45 9.53 -4.88 1.88
CA PHE A 45 8.51 -4.58 0.88
C PHE A 45 9.08 -4.44 -0.53
N GLU A 46 10.22 -3.76 -0.71
CA GLU A 46 10.83 -3.61 -2.03
C GLU A 46 11.16 -4.96 -2.65
N ARG A 47 11.80 -5.83 -1.88
CA ARG A 47 12.20 -7.16 -2.33
C ARG A 47 11.00 -8.06 -2.63
N ASN A 48 10.00 -8.02 -1.75
CA ASN A 48 8.94 -9.01 -1.76
C ASN A 48 7.73 -8.57 -2.58
N ASN A 49 7.46 -7.27 -2.71
CA ASN A 49 6.22 -6.74 -3.25
C ASN A 49 6.41 -5.94 -4.54
N VAL A 50 7.63 -5.48 -4.84
CA VAL A 50 7.96 -4.73 -6.06
C VAL A 50 8.77 -5.63 -6.99
N LEU A 51 8.11 -6.17 -8.01
CA LEU A 51 8.66 -7.24 -8.86
C LEU A 51 8.99 -6.73 -10.25
N TYR A 52 10.10 -7.20 -10.83
CA TYR A 52 10.56 -6.85 -12.19
C TYR A 52 10.84 -5.34 -12.38
N HIS A 53 11.19 -4.65 -11.29
CA HIS A 53 11.52 -3.23 -11.31
C HIS A 53 13.03 -3.06 -11.48
N TYR A 54 13.47 -2.82 -12.72
CA TYR A 54 14.89 -2.67 -13.05
C TYR A 54 15.21 -1.23 -13.44
N PRO A 55 16.35 -0.66 -13.00
CA PRO A 55 16.70 0.73 -13.26
C PRO A 55 16.70 1.17 -14.73
N VAL A 56 16.94 0.23 -15.66
CA VAL A 56 16.98 0.47 -17.11
C VAL A 56 15.67 1.03 -17.67
N ASN A 57 14.53 0.78 -17.00
CA ASN A 57 13.22 1.25 -17.47
C ASN A 57 12.90 2.68 -17.08
N HIS A 58 13.57 3.20 -16.05
CA HIS A 58 13.27 4.49 -15.42
C HIS A 58 11.80 4.66 -14.97
N ASP A 59 11.06 3.55 -14.88
CA ASP A 59 9.71 3.49 -14.34
C ASP A 59 9.73 3.63 -12.82
N ARG A 60 8.63 4.15 -12.27
CA ARG A 60 8.50 4.42 -10.83
C ARG A 60 7.29 3.76 -10.22
N LEU A 61 7.42 3.41 -8.95
CA LEU A 61 6.29 3.13 -8.07
C LEU A 61 5.99 4.38 -7.26
N ILE A 62 4.86 5.03 -7.52
CA ILE A 62 4.45 6.23 -6.79
C ILE A 62 3.21 5.88 -5.99
N ILE A 63 3.30 5.95 -4.66
CA ILE A 63 2.18 5.66 -3.75
C ILE A 63 1.91 6.91 -2.91
N GLY A 64 0.65 7.36 -2.90
CA GLY A 64 0.21 8.52 -2.13
C GLY A 64 0.24 8.31 -0.62
N ARG A 65 -0.40 9.24 0.08
CA ARG A 65 -0.49 9.30 1.53
C ARG A 65 -1.68 8.47 2.04
N PHE A 66 -1.62 8.07 3.32
CA PHE A 66 -2.73 7.41 4.02
C PHE A 66 -3.26 6.13 3.34
N CYS A 67 -2.45 5.44 2.54
CA CYS A 67 -2.86 4.17 1.94
C CYS A 67 -2.73 3.02 2.94
N SER A 68 -3.55 1.99 2.75
CA SER A 68 -3.48 0.74 3.49
C SER A 68 -3.18 -0.41 2.54
N ILE A 69 -2.00 -1.01 2.64
CA ILE A 69 -1.57 -2.11 1.79
C ILE A 69 -1.50 -3.38 2.62
N ALA A 70 -2.31 -4.37 2.25
CA ALA A 70 -2.38 -5.64 2.94
C ALA A 70 -1.28 -6.62 2.48
N CYS A 71 -1.05 -7.62 3.33
CA CYS A 71 -0.04 -8.66 3.14
C CYS A 71 -0.13 -9.29 1.74
N GLY A 72 1.03 -9.49 1.11
CA GLY A 72 1.15 -10.19 -0.16
C GLY A 72 0.75 -9.40 -1.41
N ALA A 73 0.28 -8.14 -1.30
CA ALA A 73 0.01 -7.32 -2.48
C ALA A 73 1.26 -7.14 -3.35
N LYS A 74 1.15 -7.26 -4.68
CA LYS A 74 2.30 -7.20 -5.61
C LYS A 74 2.13 -6.09 -6.65
N PHE A 75 3.25 -5.48 -7.01
CA PHE A 75 3.39 -4.50 -8.07
C PHE A 75 4.32 -5.10 -9.13
N LEU A 76 3.81 -5.42 -10.31
CA LEU A 76 4.57 -6.05 -11.39
C LEU A 76 4.96 -5.00 -12.41
N PHE A 77 6.25 -4.74 -12.53
CA PHE A 77 6.83 -3.74 -13.42
C PHE A 77 7.12 -4.27 -14.83
N ASN A 78 7.58 -3.35 -15.69
CA ASN A 78 7.57 -3.50 -17.14
C ASN A 78 8.36 -4.70 -17.67
N SER A 79 9.44 -5.09 -17.00
CA SER A 79 10.27 -6.21 -17.47
C SER A 79 9.63 -7.60 -17.31
N ALA A 80 8.43 -7.68 -16.75
CA ALA A 80 7.59 -8.89 -16.82
C ALA A 80 6.82 -9.01 -18.17
N ASN A 81 6.71 -7.94 -18.95
CA ASN A 81 5.88 -7.88 -20.16
C ASN A 81 6.71 -8.14 -21.42
N HIS A 82 7.06 -9.40 -21.71
CA HIS A 82 7.81 -9.73 -22.93
C HIS A 82 7.18 -9.07 -24.16
N THR A 83 8.02 -8.55 -25.06
CA THR A 83 7.50 -7.76 -26.19
C THR A 83 6.61 -8.60 -27.09
N LEU A 84 5.47 -8.06 -27.47
CA LEU A 84 4.53 -8.68 -28.40
C LEU A 84 4.67 -8.14 -29.82
N SER A 85 5.61 -7.22 -30.04
CA SER A 85 5.90 -6.65 -31.36
C SER A 85 6.71 -7.59 -32.25
N SER A 86 7.39 -8.55 -31.63
CA SER A 86 8.20 -9.61 -32.27
C SER A 86 7.34 -10.82 -32.65
N LEU A 87 7.82 -11.63 -33.60
CA LEU A 87 7.25 -12.95 -33.91
C LEU A 87 7.37 -13.95 -32.75
N SER A 88 8.37 -13.76 -31.88
CA SER A 88 8.66 -14.61 -30.73
C SER A 88 8.59 -13.80 -29.45
N THR A 89 8.05 -14.41 -28.39
CA THR A 89 8.12 -13.85 -27.03
C THR A 89 9.40 -14.27 -26.31
N TYR A 90 10.35 -14.97 -26.95
CA TYR A 90 11.64 -15.28 -26.33
C TYR A 90 12.50 -14.01 -26.25
N PRO A 91 13.09 -13.68 -25.08
CA PRO A 91 13.74 -12.40 -24.87
C PRO A 91 15.20 -12.42 -25.38
N PHE A 92 15.40 -12.59 -26.69
CA PHE A 92 16.73 -12.62 -27.31
C PHE A 92 17.65 -11.47 -26.86
N PRO A 93 17.19 -10.21 -26.75
CA PRO A 93 18.05 -9.11 -26.31
C PRO A 93 18.64 -9.30 -24.91
N ILE A 94 18.01 -10.08 -24.02
CA ILE A 94 18.55 -10.36 -22.68
C ILE A 94 19.76 -11.30 -22.76
N PHE A 95 19.74 -12.25 -23.70
CA PHE A 95 20.77 -13.27 -23.89
C PHE A 95 21.72 -12.90 -25.03
N TYR A 96 22.08 -11.61 -25.12
CA TYR A 96 22.73 -11.06 -26.30
C TYR A 96 24.04 -11.80 -26.68
N GLU A 97 24.81 -12.31 -25.72
CA GLU A 97 26.05 -13.06 -25.97
C GLU A 97 25.80 -14.38 -26.71
N GLU A 98 24.72 -15.08 -26.37
CA GLU A 98 24.36 -16.37 -26.99
C GLU A 98 23.94 -16.21 -28.45
N TRP A 99 23.36 -15.05 -28.78
CA TRP A 99 22.75 -14.79 -30.08
C TRP A 99 23.53 -13.80 -30.95
N GLY A 100 24.72 -13.38 -30.53
CA GLY A 100 25.57 -12.42 -31.26
C GLY A 100 24.92 -11.04 -31.41
N LEU A 101 24.27 -10.56 -30.35
CA LEU A 101 23.52 -9.29 -30.28
C LEU A 101 24.23 -8.25 -29.39
N GLU A 102 25.56 -8.30 -29.28
CA GLU A 102 26.33 -7.37 -28.47
C GLU A 102 26.03 -5.90 -28.85
N GLY A 103 25.80 -5.07 -27.83
CA GLY A 103 25.44 -3.66 -28.02
C GLY A 103 23.96 -3.40 -28.33
N THR A 104 23.12 -4.42 -28.40
CA THR A 104 21.66 -4.23 -28.47
C THR A 104 21.10 -3.68 -27.16
N ASN A 105 19.96 -2.99 -27.25
CA ASN A 105 19.26 -2.52 -26.09
C ASN A 105 18.44 -3.67 -25.47
N VAL A 106 18.89 -4.17 -24.30
CA VAL A 106 18.19 -5.24 -23.57
C VAL A 106 16.72 -4.93 -23.29
N ALA A 107 16.36 -3.64 -23.20
CA ALA A 107 14.99 -3.21 -22.96
C ALA A 107 14.03 -3.44 -24.15
N GLU A 108 14.55 -3.78 -25.33
CA GLU A 108 13.73 -4.22 -26.46
C GLU A 108 13.05 -5.57 -26.22
N ALA A 109 13.46 -6.31 -25.18
CA ALA A 109 12.85 -7.59 -24.82
C ALA A 109 11.45 -7.46 -24.18
N TRP A 110 11.00 -6.26 -23.79
CA TRP A 110 9.71 -6.07 -23.14
C TRP A 110 8.99 -4.77 -23.57
N ASP A 111 7.66 -4.76 -23.40
CA ASP A 111 6.82 -3.60 -23.67
C ASP A 111 6.70 -2.71 -22.42
N ASN A 112 7.19 -1.47 -22.51
CA ASN A 112 7.10 -0.49 -21.43
C ASN A 112 5.71 0.19 -21.40
N LYS A 113 4.99 0.02 -20.28
CA LYS A 113 3.69 0.62 -19.94
C LYS A 113 3.80 1.82 -19.00
N GLY A 114 5.01 2.15 -18.52
CA GLY A 114 5.30 3.27 -17.63
C GLY A 114 5.11 2.95 -16.15
N ASP A 115 5.01 4.02 -15.36
CA ASP A 115 4.93 3.97 -13.89
C ASP A 115 3.65 3.29 -13.38
N ILE A 116 3.73 2.73 -12.17
CA ILE A 116 2.54 2.41 -11.38
C ILE A 116 2.27 3.58 -10.43
N ARG A 117 1.06 4.13 -10.49
CA ARG A 117 0.63 5.26 -9.65
C ARG A 117 -0.52 4.86 -8.77
N VAL A 118 -0.37 5.00 -7.46
CA VAL A 118 -1.41 4.83 -6.46
C VAL A 118 -1.65 6.19 -5.80
N GLY A 119 -2.89 6.65 -5.83
CA GLY A 119 -3.30 7.89 -5.17
C GLY A 119 -3.25 7.81 -3.65
N ASN A 120 -4.03 8.67 -3.00
CA ASN A 120 -4.12 8.80 -1.55
C ASN A 120 -5.35 8.07 -1.02
N ASP A 121 -5.37 7.69 0.27
CA ASP A 121 -6.52 6.98 0.90
C ASP A 121 -6.91 5.68 0.16
N VAL A 122 -5.97 5.04 -0.54
CA VAL A 122 -6.23 3.80 -1.27
C VAL A 122 -6.11 2.60 -0.33
N TRP A 123 -7.07 1.67 -0.42
CA TRP A 123 -6.99 0.39 0.27
C TRP A 123 -6.70 -0.73 -0.73
N ILE A 124 -5.54 -1.36 -0.61
CA ILE A 124 -5.13 -2.52 -1.42
C ILE A 124 -5.29 -3.80 -0.59
N GLY A 125 -6.20 -4.66 -1.04
CA GLY A 125 -6.55 -5.92 -0.39
C GLY A 125 -5.45 -6.98 -0.46
N TYR A 126 -5.59 -7.99 0.40
CA TYR A 126 -4.66 -9.11 0.55
C TYR A 126 -4.36 -9.77 -0.80
N GLU A 127 -3.09 -9.97 -1.12
CA GLU A 127 -2.62 -10.61 -2.36
C GLU A 127 -3.14 -9.99 -3.67
N ALA A 128 -3.58 -8.73 -3.67
CA ALA A 128 -3.90 -8.04 -4.92
C ALA A 128 -2.63 -7.83 -5.79
N VAL A 129 -2.77 -7.92 -7.11
CA VAL A 129 -1.68 -7.77 -8.08
C VAL A 129 -1.98 -6.58 -8.99
N ILE A 130 -1.06 -5.62 -9.04
CA ILE A 130 -1.19 -4.38 -9.82
C ILE A 130 -0.16 -4.45 -10.95
N LEU A 131 -0.62 -4.35 -12.20
CA LEU A 131 0.25 -4.42 -13.38
C LEU A 131 0.84 -3.06 -13.75
N ALA A 132 1.96 -3.09 -14.46
CA ALA A 132 2.69 -1.92 -14.94
C ALA A 132 1.78 -0.94 -15.71
N GLY A 133 2.05 0.36 -15.55
CA GLY A 133 1.31 1.44 -16.20
C GLY A 133 -0.04 1.80 -15.56
N VAL A 134 -0.50 1.04 -14.57
CA VAL A 134 -1.80 1.29 -13.93
C VAL A 134 -1.76 2.51 -13.01
N THR A 135 -2.76 3.38 -13.15
CA THR A 135 -3.09 4.46 -12.21
C THR A 135 -4.33 4.11 -11.38
N ILE A 136 -4.19 4.11 -10.06
CA ILE A 136 -5.27 3.91 -9.08
C ILE A 136 -5.59 5.25 -8.42
N GLY A 137 -6.79 5.77 -8.65
CA GLY A 137 -7.24 7.07 -8.14
C GLY A 137 -7.47 7.08 -6.61
N ASP A 138 -7.50 8.28 -6.03
CA ASP A 138 -7.62 8.44 -4.58
C ASP A 138 -8.89 7.79 -4.03
N GLY A 139 -8.82 7.24 -2.81
CA GLY A 139 -9.94 6.62 -2.14
C GLY A 139 -10.42 5.32 -2.79
N ALA A 140 -9.75 4.79 -3.81
CA ALA A 140 -10.12 3.52 -4.43
C ALA A 140 -9.92 2.34 -3.45
N ILE A 141 -10.67 1.26 -3.68
CA ILE A 141 -10.55 0.01 -2.94
C ILE A 141 -10.30 -1.12 -3.92
N ILE A 142 -9.17 -1.80 -3.74
CA ILE A 142 -8.80 -2.99 -4.50
C ILE A 142 -9.12 -4.21 -3.65
N GLY A 143 -10.03 -5.07 -4.13
CA GLY A 143 -10.39 -6.30 -3.46
C GLY A 143 -9.21 -7.26 -3.29
N ALA A 144 -9.31 -8.15 -2.31
CA ALA A 144 -8.33 -9.22 -2.13
C ALA A 144 -8.20 -10.06 -3.40
N ARG A 145 -6.96 -10.44 -3.74
CA ARG A 145 -6.59 -11.23 -4.92
C ARG A 145 -7.06 -10.66 -6.27
N ALA A 146 -7.36 -9.36 -6.31
CA ALA A 146 -7.72 -8.71 -7.57
C ALA A 146 -6.49 -8.60 -8.48
N LEU A 147 -6.65 -8.87 -9.78
CA LEU A 147 -5.64 -8.59 -10.80
C LEU A 147 -5.99 -7.29 -11.51
N VAL A 148 -5.36 -6.19 -11.12
CA VAL A 148 -5.61 -4.85 -11.66
C VAL A 148 -4.81 -4.67 -12.94
N THR A 149 -5.51 -4.77 -14.08
CA THR A 149 -4.92 -4.67 -15.42
C THR A 149 -5.21 -3.35 -16.14
N LYS A 150 -5.96 -2.44 -15.50
CA LYS A 150 -6.41 -1.16 -16.05
C LYS A 150 -6.55 -0.13 -14.93
N ASP A 151 -6.53 1.14 -15.29
CA ASP A 151 -6.72 2.25 -14.37
C ASP A 151 -8.03 2.13 -13.57
N VAL A 152 -7.97 2.57 -12.31
CA VAL A 152 -9.09 2.54 -11.37
C VAL A 152 -9.48 3.98 -11.04
N PRO A 153 -10.70 4.43 -11.37
CA PRO A 153 -11.13 5.78 -11.05
C PRO A 153 -11.17 6.03 -9.53
N PRO A 154 -11.02 7.29 -9.07
CA PRO A 154 -11.13 7.65 -7.66
C PRO A 154 -12.41 7.11 -7.01
N TYR A 155 -12.30 6.74 -5.73
CA TYR A 155 -13.41 6.26 -4.92
C TYR A 155 -14.20 5.07 -5.50
N THR A 156 -13.55 4.26 -6.34
CA THR A 156 -14.14 3.06 -6.95
C THR A 156 -13.69 1.80 -6.23
N VAL A 157 -14.60 0.85 -6.07
CA VAL A 157 -14.31 -0.49 -5.56
C VAL A 157 -14.18 -1.44 -6.74
N VAL A 158 -13.04 -2.11 -6.87
CA VAL A 158 -12.77 -3.12 -7.91
C VAL A 158 -12.38 -4.45 -7.29
N GLY A 159 -12.60 -5.54 -8.01
CA GLY A 159 -12.17 -6.88 -7.58
C GLY A 159 -12.26 -7.92 -8.70
N GLY A 160 -11.67 -9.09 -8.47
CA GLY A 160 -11.68 -10.22 -9.41
C GLY A 160 -10.44 -10.33 -10.31
N VAL A 161 -10.43 -11.37 -11.16
CA VAL A 161 -9.35 -11.66 -12.12
C VAL A 161 -9.96 -11.87 -13.50
N PRO A 162 -9.73 -10.94 -14.45
CA PRO A 162 -9.20 -9.59 -14.24
C PRO A 162 -10.14 -8.71 -13.40
N ALA A 163 -9.60 -7.70 -12.73
CA ALA A 163 -10.37 -6.81 -11.87
C ALA A 163 -11.45 -6.05 -12.66
N ARG A 164 -12.64 -5.94 -12.08
CA ARG A 164 -13.78 -5.18 -12.63
C ARG A 164 -14.35 -4.27 -11.56
N MET A 165 -14.95 -3.17 -12.00
CA MET A 165 -15.71 -2.28 -11.11
C MET A 165 -16.87 -3.06 -10.49
N LEU A 166 -16.92 -3.07 -9.17
CA LEU A 166 -18.02 -3.64 -8.39
C LEU A 166 -19.05 -2.56 -8.05
N ARG A 167 -18.57 -1.40 -7.57
CA ARG A 167 -19.41 -0.24 -7.24
C ARG A 167 -18.56 1.01 -7.02
N ARG A 168 -19.20 2.19 -7.03
CA ARG A 168 -18.63 3.42 -6.45
C ARG A 168 -18.81 3.44 -4.93
N ARG A 169 -17.90 4.11 -4.20
CA ARG A 169 -18.04 4.34 -2.75
C ARG A 169 -19.13 5.36 -2.45
N PHE A 170 -19.24 6.41 -3.27
CA PHE A 170 -20.12 7.56 -3.08
C PHE A 170 -20.70 8.07 -4.42
N SER A 171 -21.58 9.06 -4.35
CA SER A 171 -22.09 9.79 -5.51
C SER A 171 -21.03 10.73 -6.10
N ASP A 172 -21.18 11.10 -7.37
CA ASP A 172 -20.21 11.92 -8.10
C ASP A 172 -20.01 13.31 -7.49
N ALA A 173 -21.07 13.88 -6.90
CA ALA A 173 -20.98 15.13 -6.16
C ALA A 173 -20.06 15.02 -4.92
N VAL A 174 -20.17 13.92 -4.17
CA VAL A 174 -19.33 13.67 -2.99
C VAL A 174 -17.89 13.38 -3.42
N VAL A 175 -17.70 12.57 -4.47
CA VAL A 175 -16.38 12.29 -5.05
C VAL A 175 -15.70 13.58 -5.51
N GLY A 176 -16.39 14.43 -6.27
CA GLY A 176 -15.87 15.72 -6.73
C GLY A 176 -15.49 16.64 -5.58
N ARG A 177 -16.31 16.70 -4.52
CA ARG A 177 -15.98 17.49 -3.32
C ARG A 177 -14.74 16.95 -2.61
N LEU A 178 -14.61 15.65 -2.42
CA LEU A 178 -13.43 15.05 -1.78
C LEU A 178 -12.16 15.26 -2.60
N GLN A 179 -12.24 15.10 -3.93
CA GLN A 179 -11.15 15.37 -4.86
C GLN A 179 -10.72 16.84 -4.88
N SER A 180 -11.65 17.79 -4.66
CA SER A 180 -11.33 19.20 -4.49
C SER A 180 -10.74 19.51 -3.12
N LEU A 181 -11.18 18.83 -2.06
CA LEU A 181 -10.73 19.08 -0.69
C LEU A 181 -9.32 18.56 -0.43
N GLN A 182 -8.95 17.42 -1.02
CA GLN A 182 -7.66 16.74 -0.87
C GLN A 182 -7.18 16.71 0.59
N TRP A 183 -8.01 16.13 1.46
CA TRP A 183 -7.79 16.20 2.92
C TRP A 183 -6.46 15.59 3.36
N TRP A 184 -5.91 14.66 2.58
CA TRP A 184 -4.59 14.05 2.80
C TRP A 184 -3.43 15.04 2.69
N ASP A 185 -3.62 16.19 2.04
CA ASP A 185 -2.59 17.24 1.92
C ASP A 185 -2.72 18.34 2.99
N TRP A 186 -3.71 18.24 3.88
CA TRP A 186 -3.86 19.20 4.96
C TRP A 186 -2.76 19.06 6.02
N PRO A 187 -2.46 20.14 6.77
CA PRO A 187 -1.65 20.06 7.98
C PRO A 187 -2.23 19.04 8.99
N GLU A 188 -1.36 18.36 9.74
CA GLU A 188 -1.76 17.30 10.68
C GLU A 188 -2.79 17.79 11.72
N GLU A 189 -2.66 19.03 12.17
CA GLU A 189 -3.57 19.66 13.13
C GLU A 189 -4.98 19.80 12.56
N ARG A 190 -5.08 20.13 11.26
CA ARG A 190 -6.36 20.26 10.57
C ARG A 190 -7.00 18.89 10.31
N ILE A 191 -6.20 17.88 9.97
CA ILE A 191 -6.69 16.49 9.89
C ILE A 191 -7.23 16.07 11.27
N ALA A 192 -6.46 16.31 12.34
CA ALA A 192 -6.84 15.96 13.71
C ALA A 192 -8.18 16.61 14.13
N ALA A 193 -8.37 17.89 13.82
CA ALA A 193 -9.60 18.61 14.11
C ALA A 193 -10.82 18.06 13.33
N ASN A 194 -10.60 17.48 12.14
CA ASN A 194 -11.65 16.95 11.27
C ASN A 194 -11.85 15.42 11.39
N LEU A 195 -11.12 14.72 12.27
CA LEU A 195 -11.16 13.25 12.36
C LEU A 195 -12.56 12.68 12.56
N ALA A 196 -13.42 13.36 13.34
CA ALA A 196 -14.79 12.91 13.55
C ALA A 196 -15.61 12.92 12.25
N ALA A 197 -15.46 13.96 11.42
CA ALA A 197 -16.13 14.08 10.13
C ALA A 197 -15.58 13.06 9.12
N ILE A 198 -14.26 12.92 9.03
CA ILE A 198 -13.59 11.94 8.16
C ILE A 198 -14.06 10.53 8.48
N ARG A 199 -14.00 10.12 9.76
CA ARG A 199 -14.37 8.76 10.21
C ARG A 199 -15.85 8.44 10.07
N SER A 200 -16.72 9.46 10.14
CA SER A 200 -18.17 9.28 9.96
C SER A 200 -18.61 9.37 8.49
N GLY A 201 -17.70 9.72 7.57
CA GLY A 201 -18.03 9.93 6.15
C GLY A 201 -18.90 11.17 5.89
N ASN A 202 -18.94 12.13 6.84
CA ASN A 202 -19.77 13.32 6.71
C ASN A 202 -18.99 14.46 6.02
N VAL A 203 -19.03 14.48 4.69
CA VAL A 203 -18.31 15.46 3.85
C VAL A 203 -18.77 16.91 4.11
N GLU A 204 -20.01 17.12 4.53
CA GLU A 204 -20.56 18.45 4.82
C GLU A 204 -19.96 19.06 6.09
N ARG A 205 -19.50 18.22 7.03
CA ARG A 205 -18.83 18.66 8.26
C ARG A 205 -17.33 18.86 8.10
N LEU A 206 -16.77 18.60 6.93
CA LEU A 206 -15.36 18.90 6.65
C LEU A 206 -15.18 20.41 6.54
N SER A 207 -14.49 21.00 7.51
CA SER A 207 -14.18 22.43 7.51
C SER A 207 -12.85 22.68 6.81
N PRO A 208 -12.82 23.55 5.79
CA PRO A 208 -11.56 23.93 5.18
C PRO A 208 -10.72 24.91 6.03
N ALA A 209 -11.29 25.45 7.11
CA ALA A 209 -10.57 26.33 8.03
C ALA A 209 -9.95 25.53 9.20
N ALA A 210 -8.72 25.86 9.59
CA ALA A 210 -8.09 25.32 10.79
C ALA A 210 -8.80 25.89 12.04
N THR A 211 -9.73 25.15 12.63
CA THR A 211 -10.25 25.51 13.97
C THR A 211 -9.22 25.05 15.00
N GLY A 212 -8.63 26.03 15.68
CA GLY A 212 -7.56 25.84 16.65
C GLY A 212 -7.94 24.98 17.87
N ALA A 213 -6.88 24.57 18.57
CA ALA A 213 -6.82 23.80 19.81
C ALA A 213 -6.96 22.26 19.68
N ARG A 214 -5.80 21.60 19.78
CA ARG A 214 -5.69 20.17 20.07
C ARG A 214 -6.17 19.91 21.51
N PRO A 215 -7.11 18.99 21.78
CA PRO A 215 -7.35 18.55 23.15
C PRO A 215 -6.09 17.83 23.68
N PRO A 216 -5.68 18.07 24.94
CA PRO A 216 -4.44 17.52 25.48
C PRO A 216 -4.45 15.99 25.45
N LYS A 217 -3.30 15.38 25.10
CA LYS A 217 -3.11 13.93 25.22
C LYS A 217 -3.32 13.55 26.69
N LYS A 218 -4.32 12.72 26.99
CA LYS A 218 -4.40 12.07 28.30
C LYS A 218 -3.12 11.26 28.49
N GLY A 219 -2.31 11.65 29.48
CA GLY A 219 -1.10 10.94 29.85
C GLY A 219 -1.43 9.50 30.19
N THR A 220 -0.58 8.58 29.75
CA THR A 220 -0.59 7.19 30.19
C THR A 220 -0.42 7.19 31.72
N PRO A 221 -1.31 6.54 32.50
CA PRO A 221 -1.07 6.37 33.93
C PRO A 221 0.22 5.56 34.12
N PRO A 222 1.05 5.87 35.13
CA PRO A 222 2.23 5.06 35.42
C PRO A 222 1.82 3.62 35.73
N HIS A 223 2.55 2.67 35.13
CA HIS A 223 2.43 1.25 35.38
C HIS A 223 2.61 0.97 36.87
N GLN A 224 1.58 0.44 37.54
CA GLN A 224 1.77 -0.21 38.84
C GLN A 224 2.45 -1.57 38.59
N PRO A 225 3.49 -1.94 39.36
CA PRO A 225 4.10 -3.26 39.23
C PRO A 225 3.16 -4.34 39.78
N GLU A 226 2.95 -5.40 39.00
CA GLU A 226 2.15 -6.55 39.40
C GLU A 226 2.83 -7.32 40.55
N GLU A 227 2.10 -7.51 41.64
CA GLU A 227 2.51 -8.29 42.79
C GLU A 227 2.41 -9.79 42.46
N HIS A 228 3.56 -10.48 42.40
CA HIS A 228 3.64 -11.93 42.21
C HIS A 228 3.09 -12.68 43.43
N ALA A 229 1.82 -13.10 43.36
CA ALA A 229 1.27 -14.09 44.28
C ALA A 229 1.68 -15.51 43.83
N LYS A 230 2.68 -16.08 44.51
CA LYS A 230 3.00 -17.52 44.45
C LYS A 230 1.77 -18.32 44.88
N ARG A 231 1.26 -19.20 43.99
CA ARG A 231 0.39 -20.32 44.38
C ARG A 231 1.03 -21.64 43.97
N THR A 232 1.57 -22.31 44.98
CA THR A 232 1.85 -23.75 45.00
C THR A 232 0.55 -24.53 45.18
N GLY A 233 0.33 -25.61 44.44
CA GLY A 233 -0.66 -26.63 44.84
C GLY A 233 -1.28 -27.50 43.75
N SER A 234 -0.63 -28.65 43.50
CA SER A 234 -1.14 -29.98 43.11
C SER A 234 -1.72 -30.27 41.71
N PRO A 235 -1.37 -31.44 41.10
CA PRO A 235 -1.84 -31.86 39.79
C PRO A 235 -3.17 -32.63 39.86
N VAL A 236 -4.03 -32.43 38.88
CA VAL A 236 -5.27 -33.20 38.66
C VAL A 236 -4.96 -34.38 37.72
N PRO A 237 -5.41 -35.62 37.99
CA PRO A 237 -5.18 -36.74 37.09
C PRO A 237 -6.21 -36.78 35.95
N LEU A 238 -5.74 -37.11 34.74
CA LEU A 238 -6.56 -37.40 33.56
C LEU A 238 -7.26 -38.76 33.71
N PRO A 239 -8.54 -38.89 33.31
CA PRO A 239 -9.19 -40.19 33.24
C PRO A 239 -8.83 -40.90 31.93
N VAL A 240 -8.29 -42.10 32.06
CA VAL A 240 -8.19 -43.11 31.01
C VAL A 240 -9.59 -43.54 30.60
N ARG A 241 -9.88 -43.56 29.30
CA ARG A 241 -10.95 -44.41 28.74
C ARG A 241 -10.44 -45.18 27.54
N LYS A 242 -10.91 -46.42 27.52
CA LYS A 242 -10.62 -47.55 26.64
C LYS A 242 -11.03 -47.30 25.19
#